data_AF-A0A7C3HFI4-F1
#
_entry.id   AF-A0A7C3HFI4-F1
#
_cell.length_a   1.000
_cell.length_b   1.000
_cell.length_c   1.000
_cell.angle_alpha   90.00
_cell.angle_beta   90.00
_cell.angle_gamma   90.00
#
_symmetry.space_group_name_H-M   'P 1'
#
loop_
_entity.id
_entity.type
_entity.pdbx_description
1 polymer ?
#
loop_
_entity_poly.entity_id
_entity_poly.type
_entity_poly.pdbx_seq_one_letter_code
_entity_poly.pdbx_strand_id
1 'polypeptide(L)'
;MATRGSNSIRPALWGDMIVAFHQHPWLGNGAGVFADIAPMYKSWLLSMLDFRYAHNDYLSWLIENGLPMTLLLLLIVGYPVWRLVRYLWRGGQPLARWLYGVAALWALLGLGIHGGLDFNFHIPANAALFMAILGIGMSLSHTWRKAPRGRRRRIAPADA
;
A
#
# COMPACT_ATOMS: atom_id res chain seq x y z
N MET A 1 20.98 -9.86 37.66
CA MET A 1 21.51 -9.71 36.29
C MET A 1 20.91 -10.83 35.46
N ALA A 2 19.74 -10.60 34.86
CA ALA A 2 19.02 -11.59 34.06
C ALA A 2 18.90 -11.03 32.64
N THR A 3 19.53 -11.71 31.69
CA THR A 3 19.42 -11.49 30.26
C THR A 3 17.98 -11.81 29.82
N ARG A 4 17.06 -10.86 29.97
CA ARG A 4 15.77 -10.92 29.27
C ARG A 4 16.07 -10.87 27.78
N GLY A 5 15.87 -12.02 27.13
CA GLY A 5 16.26 -12.28 25.76
C GLY A 5 15.72 -11.23 24.78
N SER A 6 16.53 -10.99 23.76
CA SER A 6 16.33 -10.15 22.58
C SER A 6 15.09 -10.48 21.72
N ASN A 7 14.16 -11.29 22.20
CA ASN A 7 12.99 -11.71 21.44
C ASN A 7 11.81 -10.76 21.68
N SER A 8 11.64 -9.86 20.71
CA SER A 8 10.45 -9.05 20.40
C SER A 8 10.26 -7.72 21.15
N ILE A 9 11.19 -6.79 20.89
CA ILE A 9 11.02 -5.36 21.20
C ILE A 9 9.86 -4.73 20.39
N ARG A 10 9.63 -5.21 19.16
CA ARG A 10 8.65 -4.62 18.21
C ARG A 10 7.19 -4.69 18.69
N PRO A 11 6.64 -5.82 19.15
CA PRO A 11 5.25 -5.89 19.62
C PRO A 11 4.98 -4.98 20.82
N ALA A 12 5.94 -4.82 21.73
CA ALA A 12 5.81 -3.91 22.85
C ALA A 12 5.68 -2.45 22.37
N LEU A 13 6.53 -2.04 21.42
CA LEU A 13 6.47 -0.71 20.81
C LEU A 13 5.18 -0.47 20.04
N TRP A 14 4.66 -1.47 19.34
CA TRP A 14 3.36 -1.36 18.67
C TRP A 14 2.21 -1.24 19.67
N GLY A 15 2.30 -1.89 20.84
CA GLY A 15 1.36 -1.71 21.95
C GLY A 15 1.31 -0.25 22.43
N ASP A 16 2.48 0.35 22.68
CA ASP A 16 2.58 1.76 23.11
C ASP A 16 2.02 2.72 22.03
N MET A 17 2.28 2.42 20.75
CA MET A 17 1.75 3.17 19.60
C MET A 17 0.22 3.08 19.47
N ILE A 18 -0.37 1.92 19.75
CA ILE A 18 -1.83 1.75 19.78
C ILE A 18 -2.46 2.61 20.89
N VAL A 19 -1.81 2.70 22.06
CA VAL A 19 -2.24 3.59 23.15
C VAL A 19 -2.21 5.06 22.70
N ALA A 20 -1.15 5.48 21.99
CA ALA A 20 -1.07 6.83 21.43
C ALA A 20 -2.19 7.13 20.43
N PHE A 21 -2.53 6.18 19.56
CA PHE A 21 -3.68 6.30 18.65
C PHE A 21 -5.00 6.51 19.40
N HIS A 22 -5.23 5.78 20.48
CA HIS A 22 -6.47 5.89 21.26
C HIS A 22 -6.67 7.27 21.91
N GLN A 23 -5.62 8.07 22.08
CA GLN A 23 -5.75 9.43 22.60
C GLN A 23 -6.38 10.37 21.56
N HIS A 24 -5.99 10.26 20.29
CA HIS A 24 -6.44 11.16 19.21
C HIS A 24 -6.87 10.38 17.95
N PRO A 25 -7.92 9.53 18.02
CA PRO A 25 -8.24 8.59 16.95
C PRO A 25 -8.84 9.26 15.70
N TRP A 26 -9.42 10.45 15.83
CA TRP A 26 -10.16 11.11 14.73
C TRP A 26 -9.27 11.99 13.87
N LEU A 27 -8.55 12.93 14.47
CA LEU A 27 -7.70 13.88 13.73
C LEU A 27 -6.23 13.47 13.75
N GLY A 28 -5.87 12.46 14.55
CA GLY A 28 -4.48 12.14 14.82
C GLY A 28 -3.79 13.22 15.65
N ASN A 29 -2.46 13.12 15.72
CA ASN A 29 -1.61 14.03 16.47
C ASN A 29 -1.03 15.17 15.61
N GLY A 30 -1.21 15.12 14.29
CA GLY A 30 -0.60 16.02 13.31
C GLY A 30 0.31 15.26 12.34
N ALA A 31 0.33 15.66 11.07
CA ALA A 31 1.16 15.01 10.06
C ALA A 31 2.66 15.28 10.29
N GLY A 32 3.48 14.23 10.25
CA GLY A 32 4.93 14.30 10.41
C GLY A 32 5.44 14.47 11.85
N VAL A 33 4.55 14.47 12.86
CA VAL A 33 4.93 14.67 14.27
C VAL A 33 5.29 13.37 14.97
N PHE A 34 5.19 12.21 14.30
CA PHE A 34 5.41 10.91 14.94
C PHE A 34 6.78 10.83 15.63
N ALA A 35 7.83 11.35 15.00
CA ALA A 35 9.18 11.38 15.59
C ALA A 35 9.24 12.20 16.89
N ASP A 36 8.41 13.24 17.01
CA ASP A 36 8.39 14.15 18.16
C ASP A 36 7.54 13.59 19.32
N ILE A 37 6.44 12.91 19.01
CA ILE A 37 5.52 12.37 20.03
C ILE A 37 5.92 10.98 20.51
N ALA A 38 6.57 10.18 19.66
CA ALA A 38 6.89 8.80 20.00
C ALA A 38 7.77 8.64 21.26
N PRO A 39 8.69 9.58 21.63
CA PRO A 39 9.38 9.54 22.92
C PRO A 39 8.45 9.66 24.14
N MET A 40 7.32 10.35 24.03
CA MET A 40 6.39 10.60 25.15
C MET A 40 5.61 9.35 25.57
N TYR A 41 5.48 8.38 24.66
CA TYR A 41 4.77 7.13 24.91
C TYR A 41 5.70 5.96 25.25
N LYS A 42 7.01 6.19 25.36
CA LYS A 42 7.98 5.14 25.69
C LYS A 42 7.95 4.79 27.17
N SER A 43 7.91 3.48 27.47
CA SER A 43 8.43 2.98 28.75
C SER A 43 9.95 3.21 28.83
N TRP A 44 10.46 3.60 30.00
CA TRP A 44 11.87 4.00 30.25
C TRP A 44 12.93 3.04 29.67
N LEU A 45 12.60 1.74 29.58
CA LEU A 45 13.45 0.66 29.04
C LEU A 45 13.71 0.74 27.52
N LEU A 46 12.87 1.44 26.76
CA LEU A 46 12.90 1.54 25.29
C LEU A 46 13.54 2.84 24.77
N SER A 47 13.91 3.75 25.67
CA SER A 47 14.60 5.01 25.35
C SER A 47 16.01 4.80 24.77
N MET A 48 16.63 3.63 25.03
CA MET A 48 17.98 3.27 24.56
C MET A 48 18.02 2.60 23.17
N LEU A 49 16.87 2.26 22.57
CA LEU A 49 16.78 1.63 21.26
C LEU A 49 16.42 2.67 20.20
N ASP A 50 17.25 2.75 19.15
CA ASP A 50 17.09 3.68 18.04
C ASP A 50 15.72 3.45 17.35
N PHE A 51 14.98 4.54 17.14
CA PHE A 51 13.62 4.53 16.57
C PHE A 51 13.52 3.85 15.21
N ARG A 52 14.65 3.78 14.50
CA ARG A 52 14.81 3.14 13.19
C ARG A 52 14.41 1.67 13.18
N TYR A 53 14.42 0.97 14.33
CA TYR A 53 14.23 -0.48 14.37
C TYR A 53 12.77 -0.95 14.58
N ALA A 54 11.82 -0.05 14.83
CA ALA A 54 10.43 -0.40 15.17
C ALA A 54 9.35 0.41 14.44
N HIS A 55 9.75 1.15 13.42
CA HIS A 55 8.84 1.97 12.64
C HIS A 55 7.95 1.10 11.73
N ASN A 56 6.68 1.46 11.65
CA ASN A 56 5.69 0.84 10.79
C ASN A 56 4.89 1.99 10.15
N ASP A 57 4.95 2.12 8.82
CA ASP A 57 4.33 3.25 8.12
C ASP A 57 2.82 3.29 8.36
N TYR A 58 2.17 2.14 8.46
CA TYR A 58 0.72 2.06 8.65
C TYR A 58 0.30 2.59 10.01
N LEU A 59 0.99 2.18 11.06
CA LEU A 59 0.65 2.59 12.42
C LEU A 59 1.01 4.06 12.65
N SER A 60 2.13 4.50 12.08
CA SER A 60 2.56 5.90 12.14
C SER A 60 1.58 6.81 11.41
N TRP A 61 1.17 6.45 10.18
CA TRP A 61 0.14 7.18 9.43
C TRP A 61 -1.16 7.30 10.22
N LEU A 62 -1.60 6.20 10.83
CA LEU A 62 -2.83 6.15 11.63
C LEU A 62 -2.76 7.05 12.86
N ILE A 63 -1.62 7.12 13.55
CA ILE A 63 -1.41 7.96 14.74
C ILE A 63 -1.33 9.44 14.37
N GLU A 64 -0.69 9.77 13.25
CA GLU A 64 -0.50 11.15 12.81
C GLU A 64 -1.76 11.76 12.23
N ASN A 65 -2.49 11.00 11.40
CA ASN A 65 -3.56 11.52 10.56
C ASN A 65 -4.96 11.05 10.98
N GLY A 66 -5.04 10.08 11.90
CA GLY A 66 -6.29 9.53 12.40
C GLY A 66 -7.03 8.64 11.41
N LEU A 67 -8.20 8.17 11.85
CA LEU A 67 -9.03 7.21 11.14
C LEU A 67 -9.61 7.72 9.80
N PRO A 68 -10.14 8.96 9.69
CA PRO A 68 -10.74 9.45 8.45
C PRO A 68 -9.73 9.53 7.30
N MET A 69 -8.52 10.03 7.58
CA MET A 69 -7.47 10.15 6.56
C MET A 69 -6.90 8.77 6.19
N THR A 70 -6.79 7.86 7.17
CA THR A 70 -6.45 6.46 6.91
C THR A 70 -7.48 5.79 6.01
N LEU A 71 -8.77 6.00 6.26
CA LEU A 71 -9.85 5.46 5.42
C LEU A 71 -9.79 6.05 4.00
N LEU A 72 -9.55 7.35 3.87
CA LEU A 72 -9.37 7.99 2.56
C LEU A 72 -8.19 7.38 1.80
N LEU A 73 -7.05 7.17 2.45
CA LEU A 73 -5.89 6.52 1.85
C LEU A 73 -6.24 5.09 1.39
N LEU A 74 -6.92 4.32 2.23
CA LEU A 74 -7.40 2.97 1.88
C LEU A 74 -8.34 2.99 0.67
N LEU A 75 -9.16 4.02 0.51
CA LEU A 75 -10.00 4.17 -0.68
C LEU A 75 -9.18 4.52 -1.93
N ILE A 76 -8.24 5.47 -1.82
CA ILE A 76 -7.37 5.90 -2.92
C ILE A 76 -6.53 4.74 -3.46
N VAL A 77 -6.03 3.87 -2.58
CA VAL A 77 -5.20 2.72 -2.96
C VAL A 77 -6.07 1.50 -3.27
N GLY A 78 -7.07 1.22 -2.43
CA GLY A 78 -7.89 0.01 -2.50
C GLY A 78 -8.78 -0.03 -3.74
N TYR A 79 -9.35 1.10 -4.16
CA TYR A 79 -10.22 1.12 -5.33
C TYR A 79 -9.47 0.76 -6.64
N PRO A 80 -8.31 1.35 -6.97
CA PRO A 80 -7.51 0.93 -8.12
C PRO A 80 -7.03 -0.51 -8.05
N VAL A 81 -6.60 -0.99 -6.87
CA VAL A 81 -6.19 -2.40 -6.69
C VAL A 81 -7.36 -3.33 -6.96
N TRP A 82 -8.54 -3.05 -6.40
CA TRP A 82 -9.75 -3.82 -6.65
C TRP A 82 -10.10 -3.85 -8.14
N ARG A 83 -10.01 -2.71 -8.84
CA ARG A 83 -10.22 -2.62 -10.28
C ARG A 83 -9.23 -3.48 -11.06
N LEU A 84 -7.95 -3.46 -10.69
CA LEU A 84 -6.89 -4.26 -11.32
C LEU A 84 -7.13 -5.76 -11.10
N VAL A 85 -7.42 -6.19 -9.87
CA VAL A 85 -7.73 -7.59 -9.55
C VAL A 85 -8.96 -8.05 -10.32
N ARG A 86 -10.03 -7.23 -10.35
CA ARG A 86 -11.22 -7.56 -11.12
C ARG A 86 -10.94 -7.64 -12.62
N TYR A 87 -10.07 -6.78 -13.15
CA TYR A 87 -9.61 -6.88 -14.53
C TYR A 87 -8.94 -8.25 -14.77
N LEU A 88 -7.96 -8.63 -13.94
CA LEU A 88 -7.23 -9.89 -14.06
C LEU A 88 -8.14 -11.13 -13.97
N TRP A 89 -9.14 -11.12 -13.08
CA TRP A 89 -10.08 -12.23 -12.90
C TRP A 89 -11.09 -12.41 -14.03
N ARG A 90 -11.52 -11.34 -14.71
CA ARG A 90 -12.53 -11.45 -15.78
C ARG A 90 -12.02 -12.21 -17.01
N GLY A 91 -10.71 -12.25 -17.22
CA GLY A 91 -10.10 -12.86 -18.39
C GLY A 91 -10.53 -12.23 -19.72
N GLY A 92 -10.00 -12.78 -20.83
CA GLY A 92 -10.30 -12.31 -22.19
C GLY A 92 -9.40 -11.18 -22.71
N GLN A 93 -8.55 -10.60 -21.86
CA GLN A 93 -7.47 -9.72 -22.29
C GLN A 93 -6.34 -10.47 -23.02
N PRO A 94 -5.63 -9.81 -23.95
CA PRO A 94 -4.41 -10.36 -24.55
C PRO A 94 -3.37 -10.74 -23.49
N LEU A 95 -2.64 -11.83 -23.72
CA LEU A 95 -1.65 -12.38 -22.76
C LEU A 95 -0.68 -11.30 -22.26
N ALA A 96 -0.12 -10.48 -23.15
CA ALA A 96 0.79 -9.41 -22.76
C ALA A 96 0.16 -8.41 -21.76
N ARG A 97 -1.09 -7.97 -22.00
CA ARG A 97 -1.80 -7.04 -21.10
C ARG A 97 -2.20 -7.70 -19.78
N TRP A 98 -2.44 -9.00 -19.79
CA TRP A 98 -2.68 -9.75 -18.57
C TRP A 98 -1.39 -9.85 -17.73
N LEU A 99 -0.26 -10.19 -18.37
CA LEU A 99 1.05 -10.25 -17.72
C LEU A 99 1.47 -8.91 -17.10
N TYR A 100 1.25 -7.78 -17.79
CA TYR A 100 1.50 -6.46 -17.21
C TYR A 100 0.64 -6.18 -15.98
N GLY A 101 -0.62 -6.60 -15.99
CA GLY A 101 -1.50 -6.44 -14.83
C GLY A 101 -1.04 -7.30 -13.64
N VAL A 102 -0.59 -8.53 -13.91
CA VAL A 102 -0.02 -9.42 -12.87
C VAL A 102 1.26 -8.83 -12.31
N ALA A 103 2.17 -8.33 -13.16
CA ALA A 103 3.41 -7.69 -12.72
C ALA A 103 3.15 -6.45 -11.85
N ALA A 104 2.20 -5.60 -12.26
CA ALA A 104 1.79 -4.44 -11.47
C ALA A 104 1.23 -4.84 -10.10
N LEU A 105 0.37 -5.87 -10.05
CA LEU A 105 -0.19 -6.37 -8.79
C LEU A 105 0.90 -6.90 -7.85
N TRP A 106 1.85 -7.69 -8.36
CA TRP A 106 2.97 -8.19 -7.56
C TRP A 106 3.88 -7.09 -7.05
N ALA A 107 4.16 -6.07 -7.86
CA ALA A 107 4.97 -4.94 -7.44
C ALA A 107 4.28 -4.11 -6.33
N LEU A 108 2.96 -3.88 -6.45
CA LEU A 108 2.16 -3.23 -5.41
C LEU A 108 2.14 -4.04 -4.11
N LEU A 109 1.97 -5.36 -4.19
CA LEU A 109 2.02 -6.24 -3.03
C LEU A 109 3.39 -6.21 -2.36
N GLY A 110 4.47 -6.29 -3.14
CA GLY A 110 5.83 -6.23 -2.62
C GLY A 110 6.13 -4.94 -1.87
N LEU A 111 5.84 -3.79 -2.49
CA LEU A 111 6.03 -2.46 -1.88
C LEU A 111 5.11 -2.24 -0.66
N GLY A 112 3.85 -2.71 -0.73
CA GLY A 112 2.91 -2.62 0.37
C GLY A 112 3.34 -3.46 1.58
N ILE A 113 3.75 -4.71 1.36
CA ILE A 113 4.25 -5.57 2.45
C ILE A 113 5.51 -4.95 3.06
N HIS A 114 6.40 -4.41 2.23
CA HIS A 114 7.63 -3.78 2.71
C HIS A 114 7.36 -2.57 3.62
N GLY A 115 6.38 -1.72 3.29
CA GLY A 115 5.96 -0.61 4.15
C GLY A 115 5.31 -1.02 5.48
N GLY A 116 4.91 -2.29 5.63
CA GLY A 116 4.44 -2.81 6.92
C GLY A 116 5.57 -3.26 7.84
N LEU A 117 6.77 -3.45 7.29
CA LEU A 117 7.93 -3.97 8.02
C LEU A 117 9.00 -2.89 8.28
N ASP A 118 8.93 -1.78 7.54
CA ASP A 118 9.91 -0.69 7.53
C ASP A 118 9.31 0.65 7.07
N PHE A 119 10.11 1.73 7.04
CA PHE A 119 9.73 3.12 6.68
C PHE A 119 9.63 3.40 5.17
N ASN A 120 9.12 2.43 4.41
CA ASN A 120 9.17 2.43 2.95
C ASN A 120 8.53 3.68 2.32
N PHE A 121 7.35 4.08 2.77
CA PHE A 121 6.56 5.18 2.19
C PHE A 121 6.93 6.56 2.73
N HIS A 122 7.71 6.63 3.81
CA HIS A 122 8.34 7.88 4.24
C HIS A 122 9.43 8.33 3.26
N ILE A 123 10.00 7.41 2.47
CA ILE A 123 10.90 7.75 1.36
C ILE A 123 10.05 8.19 0.16
N PRO A 124 10.09 9.47 -0.26
CA PRO A 124 9.18 9.98 -1.29
C PRO A 124 9.31 9.25 -2.63
N ALA A 125 10.51 8.77 -2.97
CA ALA A 125 10.76 8.01 -4.19
C ALA A 125 9.97 6.69 -4.23
N ASN A 126 9.87 5.98 -3.10
CA ASN A 126 9.14 4.71 -3.01
C ASN A 126 7.64 4.93 -3.06
N ALA A 127 7.14 5.97 -2.38
CA ALA A 127 5.74 6.39 -2.48
C ALA A 127 5.37 6.79 -3.92
N ALA A 128 6.21 7.57 -4.59
CA ALA A 128 6.01 7.95 -5.99
C ALA A 128 6.00 6.73 -6.92
N LEU A 129 6.93 5.78 -6.74
CA LEU A 129 6.99 4.54 -7.50
C LEU A 129 5.72 3.70 -7.29
N PHE A 130 5.27 3.54 -6.05
CA PHE A 130 4.03 2.84 -5.73
C PHE A 130 2.83 3.46 -6.45
N MET A 131 2.69 4.79 -6.37
CA MET A 131 1.60 5.52 -7.03
C MET A 131 1.67 5.44 -8.55
N ALA A 132 2.87 5.45 -9.14
CA ALA A 132 3.04 5.27 -10.59
C ALA A 132 2.56 3.88 -11.04
N ILE A 133 2.95 2.82 -10.32
CA ILE A 133 2.52 1.45 -10.62
C ILE A 133 1.00 1.30 -10.43
N LEU A 134 0.45 1.91 -9.38
CA LEU A 134 -0.99 1.94 -9.12
C LEU A 134 -1.76 2.57 -10.28
N GLY A 135 -1.27 3.71 -10.79
CA GLY A 135 -1.82 4.40 -11.96
C GLY A 135 -1.75 3.55 -13.23
N ILE A 136 -0.63 2.88 -13.48
CA ILE A 136 -0.46 1.95 -14.61
C ILE A 136 -1.48 0.81 -14.50
N GLY A 137 -1.60 0.16 -13.34
CA GLY A 137 -2.56 -0.90 -13.09
C GLY A 137 -4.01 -0.44 -13.31
N MET A 138 -4.35 0.76 -12.86
CA MET A 138 -5.66 1.36 -13.08
C MET A 138 -5.94 1.60 -14.57
N SER A 139 -4.96 2.12 -15.33
CA SER A 139 -5.10 2.38 -16.76
C SER A 139 -5.39 1.12 -17.58
N LEU A 140 -4.77 -0.02 -17.19
CA LEU A 140 -5.01 -1.32 -17.82
C LEU A 140 -6.47 -1.77 -17.64
N SER A 141 -7.08 -1.46 -16.50
CA SER A 141 -8.47 -1.83 -16.20
C SER A 141 -9.52 -1.01 -16.98
N HIS A 142 -9.17 0.18 -17.46
CA HIS A 142 -10.09 1.09 -18.16
C HIS A 142 -10.03 0.95 -19.68
N THR A 143 -8.85 0.71 -20.23
CA THR A 143 -8.60 0.80 -21.68
C THR A 143 -8.97 -0.47 -22.46
N TRP A 144 -9.54 -1.49 -21.81
CA TRP A 144 -10.04 -2.68 -22.48
C TRP A 144 -11.56 -2.63 -22.69
N ARG A 145 -11.99 -1.87 -23.70
CA ARG A 145 -13.25 -2.18 -24.40
C ARG A 145 -12.91 -3.21 -25.46
N LYS A 146 -13.64 -4.33 -25.52
CA LYS A 146 -13.52 -5.30 -26.62
C LYS A 146 -13.58 -4.50 -27.92
N ALA A 147 -12.50 -4.48 -28.70
CA ALA A 147 -12.56 -3.97 -30.06
C ALA A 147 -13.74 -4.67 -30.74
N PRO A 148 -14.61 -3.94 -31.47
CA PRO A 148 -15.70 -4.58 -32.20
C PRO A 148 -15.05 -5.67 -33.04
N ARG A 149 -15.46 -6.93 -32.83
CA ARG A 149 -14.95 -8.07 -33.61
C ARG A 149 -15.13 -7.67 -35.07
N GLY A 150 -13.99 -7.39 -35.72
CA GLY A 150 -13.97 -6.91 -37.09
C GLY A 150 -14.86 -7.82 -37.91
N ARG A 151 -15.92 -7.24 -38.46
CA ARG A 151 -16.83 -7.88 -39.41
C ARG A 151 -15.94 -8.66 -40.37
N ARG A 152 -15.94 -10.00 -40.27
CA ARG A 152 -15.25 -10.87 -41.24
C ARG A 152 -15.65 -10.31 -42.59
N ARG A 153 -14.71 -9.64 -43.29
CA ARG A 153 -14.94 -9.28 -44.69
C ARG A 153 -15.15 -10.63 -45.36
N ARG A 154 -16.41 -10.90 -45.69
CA ARG A 154 -16.80 -12.01 -46.55
C ARG A 154 -16.04 -11.71 -47.83
N ILE A 155 -14.93 -12.41 -48.04
CA ILE A 155 -14.25 -12.39 -49.33
C ILE A 155 -15.29 -13.05 -50.24
N ALA A 156 -15.98 -12.24 -51.04
CA ALA A 156 -16.83 -12.77 -52.09
C ALA A 156 -15.90 -13.57 -53.02
N PRO A 157 -16.28 -14.79 -53.42
CA PRO A 157 -15.45 -15.57 -54.30
C PRO A 157 -15.30 -14.81 -55.63
N ALA A 158 -14.08 -14.87 -56.17
CA ALA A 158 -13.69 -14.17 -57.38
C ALA A 158 -14.09 -15.02 -58.59
N ASP A 159 -15.34 -14.89 -59.01
CA ASP A 159 -15.89 -15.59 -60.16
C ASP A 159 -17.12 -14.84 -60.71
N ALA A 160 -16.86 -13.98 -61.71
CA ALA A 160 -17.76 -13.59 -62.79
C ALA A 160 -16.94 -13.03 -63.96
#